data_AF-A0A7W0VIK3-F1
#
_entry.id   AF-A0A7W0VIK3-F1
#
_cell.length_a   1.000
_cell.length_b   1.000
_cell.length_c   1.000
_cell.angle_alpha   90.00
_cell.angle_beta   90.00
_cell.angle_gamma   90.00
#
_symmetry.space_group_name_H-M   'P 1'
#
loop_
_entity.id
_entity.type
_entity.pdbx_description
1 polymer ?
#
loop_
_entity_poly.entity_id
_entity_poly.type
_entity_poly.pdbx_seq_one_letter_code
_entity_poly.pdbx_strand_id
1 'polypeptide(L)' 'MSLDLSLVSLETNPVIEAYKKDVDRTLIRENLKLTTEERLLKMMSMLRFTAEVRASRVKK' A
#
# COMPACT_ATOMS: atom_id res chain seq x y z
N MET A 1 15.10 21.63 -5.38
CA MET A 1 15.73 20.32 -5.63
C MET A 1 14.91 19.63 -6.70
N SER A 2 15.32 19.72 -7.96
CA SER A 2 14.62 19.10 -9.09
C SER A 2 14.95 17.61 -9.10
N LEU A 3 13.96 16.76 -8.87
CA LEU A 3 14.08 15.33 -9.08
C LEU A 3 14.15 15.10 -10.60
N ASP A 4 15.28 14.61 -11.07
CA ASP A 4 15.41 14.13 -12.44
C ASP A 4 14.62 12.82 -12.59
N LEU A 5 13.43 12.90 -13.19
CA LEU A 5 12.59 11.74 -13.46
C LEU A 5 13.11 10.87 -14.61
N SER A 6 14.20 11.25 -15.30
CA SER A 6 14.76 10.47 -16.40
C SER A 6 15.38 9.13 -15.99
N LEU A 7 15.60 8.91 -14.69
CA LEU A 7 16.16 7.66 -14.14
C LEU A 7 15.15 6.51 -14.05
N VAL A 8 13.85 6.77 -14.22
CA VAL A 8 12.81 5.73 -14.09
C VAL A 8 12.42 5.22 -15.47
N SER A 9 12.96 4.07 -15.87
CA SER A 9 12.51 3.36 -17.06
C SER A 9 11.12 2.75 -16.83
N LEU A 10 10.18 3.03 -17.75
CA LEU A 10 8.86 2.42 -17.78
C LEU A 10 8.83 1.11 -18.58
N GLU A 11 9.96 0.72 -19.16
CA GLU A 11 10.10 -0.57 -19.82
C GLU A 11 9.91 -1.72 -18.84
N THR A 12 9.34 -2.81 -19.34
CA THR A 12 9.08 -3.98 -18.52
C THR A 12 10.40 -4.62 -18.10
N ASN A 13 10.62 -4.77 -16.79
CA ASN A 13 11.82 -5.39 -16.24
C ASN A 13 11.51 -6.85 -15.83
N PRO A 14 12.23 -7.86 -16.35
CA PRO A 14 11.93 -9.27 -16.09
C PRO A 14 12.03 -9.65 -14.62
N VAL A 15 12.93 -9.02 -13.85
CA VAL A 15 13.05 -9.24 -12.40
C VAL A 15 11.82 -8.68 -11.70
N ILE A 16 11.37 -7.48 -12.08
CA ILE A 16 10.16 -6.88 -11.51
C ILE A 16 8.95 -7.77 -11.80
N GLU A 17 8.78 -8.24 -13.04
CA GLU A 17 7.66 -9.13 -13.39
C GLU A 17 7.67 -10.43 -12.59
N ALA A 18 8.84 -11.04 -12.41
CA ALA A 18 8.98 -12.29 -11.65
C ALA A 18 8.50 -12.15 -10.20
N TYR A 19 8.77 -11.02 -9.54
CA TYR A 19 8.31 -10.77 -8.16
C TYR A 19 6.91 -10.17 -8.09
N LYS A 20 6.48 -9.42 -9.12
CA LYS A 20 5.17 -8.77 -9.16
C LYS A 20 4.02 -9.75 -9.37
N LYS A 21 4.27 -10.91 -9.98
CA LYS A 21 3.24 -11.87 -10.40
C LYS A 21 2.31 -12.32 -9.26
N ASP A 22 2.85 -12.50 -8.05
CA ASP A 22 2.12 -13.01 -6.89
C ASP A 22 1.66 -11.89 -5.92
N VAL A 23 1.88 -10.62 -6.30
CA VAL A 23 1.45 -9.48 -5.50
C VAL A 23 0.01 -9.11 -5.88
N ASP A 24 -0.92 -9.25 -4.94
CA ASP A 24 -2.23 -8.65 -5.08
C ASP A 24 -2.13 -7.12 -4.97
N ARG A 25 -2.29 -6.46 -6.11
CA ARG A 25 -2.20 -5.00 -6.24
C ARG A 25 -3.57 -4.31 -6.13
N THR A 26 -4.64 -5.05 -5.83
CA THR A 26 -6.00 -4.49 -5.76
C THR A 26 -6.07 -3.35 -4.76
N LEU A 27 -5.65 -3.59 -3.51
CA LEU A 27 -5.64 -2.55 -2.47
C LEU A 27 -4.67 -1.40 -2.77
N ILE A 28 -3.53 -1.69 -3.41
CA ILE A 28 -2.56 -0.67 -3.81
C ILE A 28 -3.22 0.29 -4.82
N ARG A 29 -3.88 -0.25 -5.84
CA ARG A 29 -4.57 0.55 -6.86
C ARG A 29 -5.73 1.35 -6.27
N GLU A 30 -6.55 0.75 -5.41
CA GLU A 30 -7.64 1.49 -4.76
C GLU A 30 -7.13 2.63 -3.88
N ASN A 31 -6.03 2.42 -3.14
CA ASN A 31 -5.44 3.50 -2.33
C ASN A 31 -4.77 4.60 -3.17
N LEU A 32 -4.30 4.29 -4.39
CA LEU A 32 -3.73 5.28 -5.30
C LEU A 32 -4.78 6.21 -5.91
N LYS A 33 -6.06 5.82 -5.92
CA LYS A 33 -7.17 6.70 -6.31
C LYS A 33 -7.51 7.76 -5.25
N LEU A 34 -7.11 7.52 -4.00
CA LEU A 34 -7.38 8.42 -2.88
C LEU A 34 -6.35 9.55 -2.82
N THR A 35 -6.79 10.71 -2.34
CA THR A 35 -5.89 11.78 -1.90
C THR A 35 -4.97 11.29 -0.78
N THR A 36 -3.88 12.03 -0.55
CA THR A 36 -2.95 11.71 0.53
C THR A 36 -3.64 11.67 1.89
N GLU A 37 -4.53 12.63 2.17
CA GLU A 37 -5.27 12.71 3.43
C GLU A 37 -6.21 11.52 3.62
N GLU A 38 -7.04 11.21 2.63
CA GLU A 38 -7.97 10.06 2.70
C GLU A 38 -7.23 8.74 2.94
N ARG A 39 -6.06 8.56 2.33
CA ARG A 39 -5.22 7.38 2.52
C ARG A 39 -4.71 7.25 3.95
N LEU A 40 -4.30 8.37 4.55
CA LEU A 40 -3.86 8.40 5.95
C LEU A 40 -5.02 8.10 6.90
N LEU A 41 -6.19 8.72 6.68
CA LEU A 41 -7.38 8.46 7.47
C LEU A 41 -7.82 7.00 7.40
N LYS A 42 -7.81 6.42 6.19
CA LYS A 42 -8.09 4.99 5.97
C LYS A 42 -7.10 4.09 6.70
N MET A 43 -5.79 4.41 6.64
CA MET A 43 -4.76 3.67 7.37
C MET A 43 -4.98 3.73 8.89
N MET A 44 -5.24 4.91 9.44
CA MET A 44 -5.51 5.09 10.88
C MET A 44 -6.73 4.30 11.33
N SER A 45 -7.79 4.27 10.52
CA SER A 45 -8.99 3.46 10.78
C SER A 45 -8.66 1.97 10.88
N MET A 46 -7.90 1.45 9.91
CA MET A 46 -7.47 0.04 9.91
C MET A 46 -6.60 -0.29 11.12
N LEU A 47 -5.66 0.59 11.50
CA LEU A 47 -4.82 0.38 12.68
C LEU A 47 -5.66 0.29 13.96
N ARG A 48 -6.64 1.20 14.15
CA ARG A 48 -7.57 1.14 15.29
C ARG A 48 -8.34 -0.17 15.33
N PHE A 49 -8.93 -0.58 14.19
CA PHE A 49 -9.63 -1.85 14.08
C PHE A 49 -8.73 -3.05 14.46
N THR A 50 -7.49 -3.09 13.97
CA THR A 50 -6.57 -4.18 14.32
C THR A 50 -6.20 -4.20 15.80
N ALA A 51 -6.07 -3.03 16.43
CA ALA A 51 -5.82 -2.92 17.87
C ALA A 51 -7.00 -3.49 18.67
N GLU A 52 -8.22 -3.15 18.29
CA GLU A 52 -9.45 -3.67 18.91
C GLU A 52 -9.57 -5.20 18.76
N VAL A 53 -9.32 -5.72 17.56
CA VAL A 53 -9.33 -7.18 17.30
C VAL A 53 -8.25 -7.91 18.11
N ARG A 54 -7.08 -7.30 18.30
CA ARG A 54 -6.03 -7.88 19.17
C ARG A 54 -6.47 -7.87 20.64
N ALA A 55 -7.03 -6.77 21.12
CA ALA A 55 -7.50 -6.65 22.49
C ALA A 55 -8.62 -7.63 22.83
N SER A 56 -9.52 -7.93 21.88
CA SER A 56 -10.60 -8.90 22.08
C SER A 56 -10.13 -10.35 22.18
N ARG A 57 -9.00 -10.70 21.56
CA ARG A 57 -8.40 -12.05 21.66
C ARG A 57 -7.74 -12.35 23.00
N VAL A 58 -7.36 -11.33 23.78
CA VAL A 58 -6.66 -11.48 25.07
C VAL A 58 -7.64 -11.63 26.24
N LYS A 59 -8.93 -11.30 26.06
CA LYS A 59 -9.98 -11.42 27.10
C LYS A 59 -10.61 -12.81 27.19
N LYS A 60 -9.83 -13.88 27.00
CA LYS A 60 -10.32 -15.27 27.11
C LYS A 60 -9.62 -15.99 28.25
#